data_AF-A0AA40TMM1-F1
#
_entry.id   AF-A0AA40TMM1-F1
#
_cell.length_a   1.000
_cell.length_b   1.000
_cell.length_c   1.000
_cell.angle_alpha   90.00
_cell.angle_beta   90.00
_cell.angle_gamma   90.00
#
_symmetry.space_group_name_H-M   'P 1'
#
loop_
_entity.id
_entity.type
_entity.pdbx_description
1 polymer ?
#
loop_
_entity_poly.entity_id
_entity_poly.type
_entity_poly.pdbx_seq_one_letter_code
_entity_poly.pdbx_strand_id
1 'polypeptide(L)'
;MKFALQRCRIKIIMLIGILLICIFLIDSVGRYNKLVSFKIYNGVIYTLEKIDDDSIYVLKANVYSSKANWLLGRVCFSKNIDSQKKRTMKLYHWNFKKIENKSVSVTNKGRELSFPVRDCL
;
A
#
# COMPACT_ATOMS: atom_id res chain seq x y z
N MET A 1 38.94 20.14 -20.63
CA MET A 1 37.67 19.67 -21.24
C MET A 1 37.12 18.39 -20.60
N LYS A 2 37.91 17.31 -20.46
CA LYS A 2 37.47 16.03 -19.84
C LYS A 2 36.91 16.16 -18.41
N PHE A 3 37.56 16.96 -17.55
CA PHE A 3 37.09 17.22 -16.17
C PHE A 3 35.72 17.92 -16.09
N ALA A 4 35.42 18.85 -16.99
CA ALA A 4 34.14 19.57 -17.00
C ALA A 4 32.98 18.66 -17.44
N LEU A 5 33.22 17.81 -18.44
CA LEU A 5 32.28 16.78 -18.89
C LEU A 5 31.99 15.74 -17.80
N GLN A 6 33.02 15.31 -17.07
CA GLN A 6 32.88 14.35 -15.96
C GLN A 6 32.11 14.96 -14.78
N ARG A 7 32.35 16.23 -14.45
CA ARG A 7 31.59 16.98 -13.42
C ARG A 7 30.12 17.16 -13.80
N CYS A 8 29.81 17.41 -15.08
CA CYS A 8 28.43 17.50 -15.56
C CYS A 8 27.70 16.14 -15.47
N ARG A 9 28.36 15.04 -15.86
CA ARG A 9 27.80 13.69 -15.72
C ARG A 9 27.45 13.33 -14.29
N ILE A 10 28.33 13.66 -13.33
CA ILE A 10 28.08 13.40 -11.90
C ILE A 10 26.87 14.22 -11.42
N LYS A 11 26.77 15.51 -11.78
CA LYS A 11 25.62 16.35 -11.41
C LYS A 11 24.30 15.78 -11.96
N ILE A 12 24.30 15.30 -13.20
CA ILE A 12 23.12 14.66 -13.81
C ILE A 12 22.73 13.39 -13.05
N ILE A 13 23.70 12.53 -12.71
CA ILE A 13 23.43 11.31 -11.93
C ILE A 13 22.85 11.65 -10.56
N MET A 14 23.40 12.65 -9.86
CA MET A 14 22.84 13.10 -8.57
C MET A 14 21.40 13.63 -8.74
N LEU A 15 21.15 14.43 -9.78
CA LEU A 15 19.81 14.96 -10.05
C LEU A 15 18.80 13.84 -10.29
N ILE A 16 19.17 12.83 -11.08
CA ILE A 16 18.34 11.64 -11.32
C ILE A 16 18.09 10.89 -10.00
N GLY A 17 19.11 10.73 -9.17
CA GLY A 17 18.98 10.09 -7.86
C GLY A 17 17.99 10.82 -6.95
N ILE A 18 18.09 12.15 -6.85
CA ILE A 18 17.16 12.98 -6.08
C ILE A 18 15.74 12.84 -6.63
N LEU A 19 15.57 12.91 -7.94
CA LEU A 19 14.26 12.85 -8.59
C LEU A 19 13.58 11.50 -8.34
N LEU A 20 14.34 10.40 -8.39
CA LEU A 20 13.84 9.08 -8.01
C LEU A 20 13.41 9.04 -6.54
N ILE A 21 14.24 9.53 -5.62
CA ILE A 21 13.89 9.60 -4.19
C ILE A 21 12.61 10.40 -3.97
N CYS A 22 12.45 11.55 -4.62
CA CYS A 22 11.25 12.37 -4.51
C CYS A 22 10.00 11.62 -5.00
N ILE A 23 10.07 10.92 -6.14
CA ILE A 23 8.95 10.12 -6.64
C ILE A 23 8.57 9.02 -5.64
N PHE A 24 9.56 8.31 -5.09
CA PHE A 24 9.32 7.27 -4.08
C PHE A 24 8.70 7.84 -2.80
N LEU A 25 9.15 9.00 -2.33
CA LEU A 25 8.59 9.65 -1.14
C LEU A 25 7.13 10.07 -1.35
N ILE A 26 6.81 10.67 -2.51
CA ILE A 26 5.45 11.09 -2.84
C ILE A 26 4.50 9.88 -2.87
N ASP A 27 4.91 8.80 -3.53
CA ASP A 27 4.07 7.59 -3.62
C ASP A 27 3.89 6.92 -2.26
N SER A 28 4.97 6.84 -1.47
CA SER A 28 4.90 6.30 -0.11
C SER A 28 3.95 7.10 0.78
N VAL A 29 4.06 8.44 0.78
CA VAL A 29 3.17 9.32 1.56
C VAL A 29 1.72 9.17 1.09
N GLY A 30 1.49 9.11 -0.23
CA GLY A 30 0.17 8.87 -0.79
C GLY A 30 -0.47 7.58 -0.28
N ARG A 31 0.33 6.53 -0.09
CA ARG A 31 -0.15 5.25 0.45
C ARG A 31 -0.42 5.27 1.94
N TYR A 32 0.42 5.95 2.72
CA TYR A 32 0.14 6.18 4.15
C TYR A 32 -1.14 6.97 4.36
N ASN A 33 -1.40 8.01 3.56
CA ASN A 33 -2.63 8.81 3.64
C ASN A 33 -3.90 8.02 3.26
N LYS A 34 -3.74 6.97 2.46
CA LYS A 34 -4.83 6.07 2.06
C LYS A 34 -5.03 4.90 3.04
N LEU A 35 -4.17 4.75 4.03
CA LEU A 35 -4.20 3.64 4.96
C LEU A 35 -5.38 3.78 5.94
N VAL A 36 -6.24 2.78 5.96
CA VAL A 36 -7.35 2.65 6.91
C VAL A 36 -6.91 1.84 8.13
N SER A 37 -6.25 0.71 7.89
CA SER A 37 -5.76 -0.18 8.95
C SER A 37 -4.58 -0.98 8.40
N PHE A 38 -3.70 -1.44 9.28
CA PHE A 38 -2.63 -2.35 8.90
C PHE A 38 -2.30 -3.33 10.03
N LYS A 39 -1.74 -4.47 9.65
CA LYS A 39 -1.25 -5.48 10.59
C LYS A 39 -0.03 -6.18 10.01
N ILE A 40 0.92 -6.49 10.87
CA ILE A 40 2.13 -7.23 10.51
C ILE A 40 2.05 -8.60 11.16
N TYR A 41 2.27 -9.66 10.38
CA TYR A 41 2.25 -11.03 10.87
C TYR A 41 3.27 -11.87 10.09
N ASN A 42 4.19 -12.55 10.78
CA ASN A 42 5.28 -13.33 10.19
C ASN A 42 6.08 -12.59 9.09
N GLY A 43 6.36 -11.31 9.29
CA GLY A 43 7.11 -10.49 8.31
C GLY A 43 6.30 -10.02 7.10
N VAL A 44 5.08 -10.53 6.93
CA VAL A 44 4.12 -10.12 5.90
C VAL A 44 3.30 -8.94 6.41
N ILE A 45 3.08 -7.95 5.54
CA ILE A 45 2.31 -6.75 5.85
C ILE A 45 0.95 -6.84 5.18
N TYR A 46 -0.10 -6.68 5.98
CA TYR A 46 -1.49 -6.65 5.56
C TYR A 46 -2.00 -5.23 5.75
N THR A 47 -2.57 -4.64 4.71
CA THR A 47 -3.12 -3.28 4.76
C THR A 47 -4.56 -3.27 4.27
N LEU A 48 -5.33 -2.34 4.83
CA LEU A 48 -6.59 -1.88 4.29
C LEU A 48 -6.36 -0.47 3.78
N GLU A 49 -6.54 -0.27 2.48
CA GLU A 49 -6.23 0.97 1.79
C GLU A 49 -7.47 1.49 1.06
N LYS A 50 -7.74 2.79 1.24
CA LYS A 50 -8.80 3.51 0.53
C LYS A 50 -8.27 3.99 -0.82
N ILE A 51 -8.87 3.48 -1.89
CA ILE A 51 -8.58 3.89 -3.26
C ILE A 51 -9.69 4.83 -3.73
N ASP A 52 -9.25 5.93 -4.32
CA ASP A 52 -10.13 6.90 -4.96
C ASP A 52 -10.45 6.42 -6.38
N ASP A 53 -11.73 6.23 -6.68
CA ASP A 53 -12.22 5.74 -7.97
C ASP A 53 -13.46 6.56 -8.38
N ASP A 54 -13.27 7.55 -9.26
CA ASP A 54 -14.27 8.49 -9.75
C ASP A 54 -15.16 9.13 -8.67
N SER A 55 -16.34 8.55 -8.42
CA SER A 55 -17.35 9.07 -7.47
C SER A 55 -17.44 8.23 -6.18
N ILE A 56 -16.65 7.16 -6.08
CA ILE A 56 -16.64 6.21 -4.98
C ILE A 56 -15.25 6.09 -4.36
N TYR A 57 -15.23 5.67 -3.10
CA TYR A 57 -14.06 5.12 -2.44
C TYR A 57 -14.19 3.60 -2.40
N VAL A 58 -13.15 2.92 -2.86
CA VAL A 58 -13.02 1.46 -2.79
C VAL A 58 -12.05 1.13 -1.66
N LEU A 59 -12.45 0.27 -0.74
CA LEU A 59 -11.53 -0.30 0.25
C LEU A 59 -10.92 -1.57 -0.33
N LYS A 60 -9.60 -1.58 -0.47
CA LYS A 60 -8.85 -2.77 -0.86
C LYS A 60 -8.06 -3.30 0.33
N ALA A 61 -8.07 -4.62 0.49
CA ALA A 61 -7.09 -5.33 1.28
C ALA A 61 -5.90 -5.67 0.41
N ASN A 62 -4.73 -5.16 0.78
CA ASN A 62 -3.48 -5.49 0.13
C ASN A 62 -2.60 -6.31 1.08
N VAL A 63 -1.81 -7.19 0.51
CA VAL A 63 -0.81 -7.97 1.22
C VAL A 63 0.53 -7.78 0.53
N TYR A 64 1.57 -7.63 1.33
CA TYR A 64 2.95 -7.46 0.90
C TYR A 64 3.80 -8.48 1.63
N SER A 65 4.53 -9.31 0.88
CA SER A 65 5.37 -10.37 1.45
C SER A 65 6.54 -9.86 2.29
N SER A 66 6.85 -8.56 2.24
CA SER A 66 7.88 -7.93 3.07
C SER A 66 7.65 -6.42 3.23
N LYS A 67 8.37 -5.82 4.19
CA LYS A 67 8.45 -4.36 4.36
C LYS A 67 9.02 -3.66 3.11
N ALA A 68 10.02 -4.24 2.46
CA ALA A 68 10.57 -3.69 1.24
C ALA A 68 9.52 -3.64 0.12
N ASN A 69 8.74 -4.73 -0.04
CA ASN A 69 7.65 -4.78 -1.00
C ASN A 69 6.55 -3.78 -0.68
N TRP A 70 6.23 -3.57 0.60
CA TRP A 70 5.33 -2.51 1.00
C TRP A 70 5.87 -1.13 0.65
N LEU A 71 7.13 -0.80 0.95
CA LEU A 71 7.71 0.50 0.56
C LEU A 71 7.72 0.70 -0.97
N LEU A 72 7.98 -0.37 -1.72
CA LEU A 72 8.05 -0.34 -3.18
C LEU A 72 6.69 -0.44 -3.90
N GLY A 73 5.59 -0.69 -3.19
CA GLY A 73 4.27 -0.88 -3.84
C GLY A 73 4.09 -2.19 -4.56
N ARG A 74 4.91 -3.19 -4.24
CA ARG A 74 4.83 -4.53 -4.81
C ARG A 74 3.86 -5.37 -4.00
N VAL A 75 2.59 -5.23 -4.32
CA VAL A 75 1.50 -6.01 -3.72
C VAL A 75 1.57 -7.45 -4.24
N CYS A 76 1.52 -8.43 -3.36
CA CYS A 76 1.44 -9.85 -3.74
C CYS A 76 -0.01 -10.33 -3.85
N PHE A 77 -0.93 -9.74 -3.08
CA PHE A 77 -2.36 -10.02 -3.16
C PHE A 77 -3.15 -8.75 -2.90
N SER A 78 -4.19 -8.52 -3.72
CA SER A 78 -5.11 -7.41 -3.59
C SER A 78 -6.54 -7.91 -3.74
N LYS A 79 -7.43 -7.49 -2.84
CA LYS A 79 -8.86 -7.79 -2.92
C LYS A 79 -9.72 -6.59 -2.54
N ASN A 80 -10.77 -6.35 -3.32
CA ASN A 80 -11.79 -5.36 -2.96
C ASN A 80 -12.63 -5.90 -1.79
N ILE A 81 -12.75 -5.11 -0.74
CA ILE A 81 -13.49 -5.45 0.48
C ILE A 81 -14.85 -4.79 0.49
N ASP A 82 -14.89 -3.50 0.17
CA ASP A 82 -16.11 -2.70 0.22
C ASP A 82 -15.99 -1.49 -0.70
N SER A 83 -17.11 -0.88 -1.07
CA SER A 83 -17.15 0.32 -1.88
C SER A 83 -18.27 1.25 -1.45
N GLN A 84 -18.02 2.55 -1.41
CA GLN A 84 -19.01 3.53 -0.96
C GLN A 84 -18.81 4.90 -1.62
N LYS A 85 -19.87 5.71 -1.66
CA LYS A 85 -19.78 7.09 -2.15
C LYS A 85 -18.82 7.92 -1.30
N LYS A 86 -18.08 8.85 -1.93
CA LYS A 86 -17.01 9.63 -1.27
C LYS A 86 -17.41 10.44 -0.03
N ARG A 87 -18.71 10.69 0.19
CA ARG A 87 -19.21 11.48 1.31
C ARG A 87 -19.34 10.72 2.63
N THR A 88 -19.16 9.39 2.66
CA THR A 88 -19.34 8.59 3.88
C THR A 88 -18.02 8.23 4.55
N MET A 89 -17.95 8.31 5.89
CA MET A 89 -16.77 7.89 6.67
C MET A 89 -16.76 6.39 7.04
N LYS A 90 -17.70 5.59 6.54
CA LYS A 90 -17.90 4.21 7.04
C LYS A 90 -16.73 3.26 6.76
N LEU A 91 -15.88 3.55 5.76
CA LEU A 91 -14.70 2.72 5.47
C LEU A 91 -13.67 2.70 6.60
N TYR A 92 -13.56 3.77 7.39
CA TYR A 92 -12.57 3.86 8.47
C TYR A 92 -12.85 2.91 9.65
N HIS A 93 -14.03 2.27 9.68
CA HIS A 93 -14.38 1.30 10.72
C HIS A 93 -13.95 -0.13 10.40
N TRP A 94 -13.42 -0.39 9.21
CA TRP A 94 -12.90 -1.72 8.87
C TRP A 94 -11.56 -1.98 9.54
N ASN A 95 -11.42 -3.15 10.17
CA ASN A 95 -10.20 -3.58 10.84
C ASN A 95 -9.90 -5.06 10.63
N PHE A 96 -8.64 -5.45 10.81
CA PHE A 96 -8.24 -6.86 10.82
C PHE A 96 -8.70 -7.55 12.11
N LYS A 97 -9.47 -8.62 11.98
CA LYS A 97 -9.91 -9.45 13.11
C LYS A 97 -8.93 -10.59 13.35
N LYS A 98 -8.70 -11.43 12.33
CA LYS A 98 -7.87 -12.63 12.43
C LYS A 98 -6.98 -12.78 11.19
N ILE A 99 -5.77 -13.27 11.40
CA ILE A 99 -4.84 -13.69 10.35
C ILE A 99 -4.44 -15.11 10.72
N GLU A 100 -4.74 -16.06 9.87
CA GLU A 100 -4.33 -17.46 10.00
C GLU A 100 -3.52 -17.86 8.77
N ASN A 101 -2.88 -19.02 8.80
CA ASN A 101 -2.07 -19.51 7.69
C ASN A 101 -2.90 -19.51 6.39
N LYS A 102 -2.60 -18.56 5.50
CA LYS A 102 -3.24 -18.33 4.19
C LYS A 102 -4.67 -17.82 4.23
N SER A 103 -5.16 -17.26 5.34
CA SER A 103 -6.47 -16.61 5.40
C SER A 103 -6.45 -15.35 6.26
N VAL A 104 -7.28 -14.37 5.87
CA VAL A 104 -7.40 -13.10 6.57
C VAL A 104 -8.87 -12.77 6.73
N SER A 105 -9.22 -12.31 7.93
CA SER A 105 -10.56 -11.87 8.29
C SER A 105 -10.55 -10.41 8.67
N VAL A 106 -11.47 -9.64 8.09
CA VAL A 106 -11.69 -8.22 8.35
C VAL A 106 -13.10 -8.00 8.84
N THR A 107 -13.30 -7.00 9.71
CA THR A 107 -14.59 -6.72 10.34
C THR A 107 -14.93 -5.24 10.35
N ASN A 108 -16.23 -4.94 10.30
CA ASN A 108 -16.79 -3.61 10.47
C ASN A 108 -18.17 -3.72 11.14
N LYS A 109 -18.29 -3.26 12.39
CA LYS A 109 -19.56 -3.15 13.14
C LYS A 109 -20.47 -4.39 13.01
N GLY A 110 -19.92 -5.59 13.22
CA GLY A 110 -20.66 -6.86 13.16
C GLY A 110 -20.67 -7.55 11.80
N ARG A 111 -20.29 -6.86 10.70
CA ARG A 111 -19.99 -7.52 9.41
C ARG A 111 -18.59 -8.12 9.47
N GLU A 112 -18.43 -9.31 8.92
CA GLU A 112 -17.16 -10.02 8.82
C GLU A 112 -16.98 -10.56 7.40
N LEU A 113 -15.76 -10.43 6.88
CA LEU A 113 -15.37 -10.96 5.59
C LEU A 113 -14.05 -11.69 5.75
N SER A 114 -14.01 -12.95 5.33
CA SER A 114 -12.81 -13.77 5.32
C SER A 114 -12.41 -14.06 3.88
N PHE A 115 -11.11 -14.03 3.60
CA PHE A 115 -10.58 -14.31 2.27
C PHE A 115 -9.24 -15.04 2.35
N PRO A 116 -8.98 -15.95 1.39
CA PRO A 116 -7.71 -16.66 1.33
C PRO A 116 -6.61 -15.77 0.73
N VAL A 117 -5.39 -15.93 1.23
CA VAL A 117 -4.18 -15.24 0.78
C VAL A 117 -3.12 -16.32 0.49
N ARG A 118 -3.26 -16.99 -0.67
CA ARG A 118 -2.52 -18.24 -0.96
C ARG A 118 -1.13 -18.02 -1.54
N ASP A 119 -0.88 -16.86 -2.16
CA ASP A 119 0.28 -16.65 -3.05
C ASP A 119 1.28 -15.60 -2.53
N CYS A 120 1.18 -15.21 -1.25
CA CYS A 120 1.98 -14.14 -0.64
C CYS A 120 3.07 -14.61 0.34
N LEU A 121 3.11 -15.91 0.63
CA LEU A 121 4.01 -16.54 1.60
C LEU A 121 5.11 -17.32 0.90
#